data_AF-A0A4V3WP74-F1
#
_entry.id   AF-A0A4V3WP74-F1
#
_cell.length_a   1.000
_cell.length_b   1.000
_cell.length_c   1.000
_cell.angle_alpha   90.00
_cell.angle_beta   90.00
_cell.angle_gamma   90.00
#
_symmetry.space_group_name_H-M   'P 1'
#
loop_
_entity.id
_entity.type
_entity.pdbx_description
1 polymer ?
#
loop_
_entity_poly.entity_id
_entity_poly.type
_entity_poly.pdbx_seq_one_letter_code
_entity_poly.pdbx_strand_id
1 'polypeptide(L)'
;MSDYKFVFFLLILSSLISSQVSFAINGKEETQETTNGVSYLHIPTRHMNITNDLGEGITLTIHCKSKDDDLGQHDLAFHSSFTWHFKANLFIDNTLFYCYMFWNGVSGSFDVFREGRDKGRCAERCWWSIRTDGAFSLNTYGGWDLMYKW
;
A
#
# COMPACT_ATOMS: atom_id res chain seq x y z
N MET A 1 -17.11 -4.12 -40.49
CA MET A 1 -17.42 -5.17 -39.50
C MET A 1 -17.96 -4.46 -38.27
N SER A 2 -19.28 -4.51 -38.13
CA SER A 2 -20.15 -3.55 -37.42
C SER A 2 -20.30 -3.78 -35.92
N ASP A 3 -20.35 -2.66 -35.20
CA ASP A 3 -21.39 -2.21 -34.26
C ASP A 3 -22.05 -3.20 -33.29
N TYR A 4 -21.55 -3.21 -32.04
CA TYR A 4 -22.28 -3.66 -30.85
C TYR A 4 -22.43 -2.56 -29.80
N LYS A 5 -22.12 -1.31 -30.14
CA LYS A 5 -22.17 -0.16 -29.22
C LYS A 5 -23.54 0.54 -29.12
N PHE A 6 -24.64 -0.04 -29.61
CA PHE A 6 -25.93 0.67 -29.66
C PHE A 6 -27.20 -0.14 -29.33
N VAL A 7 -27.14 -1.41 -28.92
CA VAL A 7 -28.35 -2.25 -28.81
C VAL A 7 -28.84 -2.50 -27.38
N PHE A 8 -28.08 -2.18 -26.33
CA PHE A 8 -28.53 -2.45 -24.95
C PHE A 8 -29.31 -1.32 -24.26
N PHE A 9 -29.66 -0.25 -24.99
CA PHE A 9 -30.30 0.92 -24.38
C PHE A 9 -31.84 0.93 -24.40
N LEU A 10 -32.56 -0.08 -24.90
CA LEU A 10 -34.03 0.08 -25.12
C LEU A 10 -34.96 -1.13 -24.88
N LEU A 11 -34.73 -2.02 -23.91
CA LEU A 11 -35.74 -2.98 -23.43
C LEU A 11 -35.40 -3.29 -21.96
N ILE A 12 -36.10 -2.89 -20.88
CA ILE A 12 -37.54 -2.73 -20.64
C ILE A 12 -37.77 -1.77 -19.45
N LEU A 13 -38.49 -0.69 -19.69
CA LEU A 13 -39.25 0.07 -18.69
C LEU A 13 -40.67 -0.50 -18.66
N SER A 14 -41.03 -1.30 -17.65
CA SER A 14 -42.43 -1.47 -17.20
C SER A 14 -42.54 -2.37 -15.97
N SER A 15 -42.51 -1.78 -14.78
CA SER A 15 -43.59 -1.90 -13.77
C SER A 15 -43.09 -1.46 -12.40
N LEU A 16 -43.31 -0.19 -12.08
CA LEU A 16 -43.47 0.25 -10.70
C LEU A 16 -44.89 -0.16 -10.27
N ILE A 17 -45.05 -0.76 -9.08
CA ILE A 17 -46.13 -0.44 -8.14
C ILE A 17 -45.71 -0.90 -6.74
N SER A 18 -45.85 0.07 -5.84
CA SER A 18 -45.77 0.03 -4.38
C SER A 18 -46.62 -1.06 -3.73
N SER A 19 -46.09 -1.71 -2.68
CA SER A 19 -46.83 -1.80 -1.41
C SER A 19 -45.88 -2.11 -0.25
N GLN A 20 -45.83 -1.20 0.72
CA GLN A 20 -45.37 -1.48 2.07
C GLN A 20 -46.60 -1.93 2.86
N VAL A 21 -46.60 -3.15 3.39
CA VAL A 21 -47.51 -3.56 4.46
C VAL A 21 -46.64 -4.16 5.56
N SER A 22 -46.62 -3.47 6.71
CA SER A 22 -45.79 -3.77 7.87
C SER A 22 -46.28 -5.00 8.62
N PHE A 23 -45.37 -5.90 9.01
CA PHE A 23 -45.57 -6.83 10.12
C PHE A 23 -44.44 -6.66 11.13
N ALA A 24 -44.81 -6.20 12.33
CA ALA A 24 -43.91 -6.16 13.47
C ALA A 24 -43.82 -7.58 14.08
N ILE A 25 -42.60 -8.12 14.16
CA ILE A 25 -42.27 -9.18 15.12
C ILE A 25 -41.11 -8.69 15.99
N ASN A 26 -41.42 -8.45 17.26
CA ASN A 26 -40.43 -8.27 18.32
C ASN A 26 -39.65 -9.57 18.48
N GLY A 27 -38.35 -9.57 18.20
CA GLY A 27 -37.49 -10.72 18.43
C GLY A 27 -36.05 -10.38 18.07
N LYS A 28 -35.18 -10.32 19.08
CA LYS A 28 -33.77 -10.02 18.97
C LYS A 28 -33.02 -11.27 18.50
N GLU A 29 -32.52 -11.28 17.27
CA GLU A 29 -31.47 -12.20 16.81
C GLU A 29 -30.72 -11.57 15.62
N GLU A 30 -29.43 -11.33 15.80
CA GLU A 30 -28.52 -10.73 14.83
C GLU A 30 -28.27 -11.74 13.71
N THR A 31 -28.96 -11.57 12.58
CA THR A 31 -28.91 -12.49 11.44
C THR A 31 -27.80 -12.05 10.50
N GLN A 32 -26.76 -12.90 10.33
CA GLN A 32 -25.81 -12.76 9.24
C GLN A 32 -26.54 -13.01 7.91
N GLU A 33 -26.82 -11.94 7.15
CA GLU A 33 -27.37 -12.07 5.81
C GLU A 33 -26.28 -12.48 4.80
N THR A 34 -26.33 -13.76 4.43
CA THR A 34 -25.73 -14.30 3.20
C THR A 34 -26.27 -13.55 1.98
N THR A 35 -25.49 -12.60 1.47
CA THR A 35 -25.67 -12.04 0.12
C THR A 35 -24.71 -12.73 -0.84
N ASN A 36 -25.29 -13.41 -1.83
CA ASN A 36 -24.75 -13.82 -3.12
C ASN A 36 -23.26 -13.52 -3.34
N GLY A 37 -22.45 -14.58 -3.41
CA GLY A 37 -20.97 -14.56 -3.43
C GLY A 37 -20.34 -13.59 -4.43
N VAL A 38 -20.10 -12.37 -3.99
CA VAL A 38 -19.05 -11.51 -4.49
C VAL A 38 -17.95 -11.55 -3.43
N SER A 39 -16.88 -12.28 -3.73
CA SER A 39 -15.64 -12.20 -2.94
C SER A 39 -15.11 -10.78 -3.09
N TYR A 40 -15.29 -9.95 -2.06
CA TYR A 40 -14.55 -8.71 -1.94
C TYR A 40 -13.08 -9.10 -1.72
N LEU A 41 -12.31 -9.11 -2.80
CA LEU A 41 -10.89 -9.39 -2.76
C LEU A 41 -10.22 -8.37 -1.83
N HIS A 42 -9.83 -8.83 -0.64
CA HIS A 42 -9.18 -8.00 0.34
C HIS A 42 -7.75 -7.71 -0.11
N ILE A 43 -7.53 -6.49 -0.62
CA ILE A 43 -6.19 -6.00 -0.98
C ILE A 43 -5.56 -5.39 0.26
N PRO A 44 -4.46 -5.96 0.79
CA PRO A 44 -3.79 -5.37 1.94
C PRO A 44 -3.19 -4.02 1.55
N THR A 45 -3.34 -3.03 2.45
CA THR A 45 -2.63 -1.75 2.34
C THR A 45 -1.21 -1.95 2.88
N ARG A 46 -0.21 -1.49 2.15
CA ARG A 46 1.18 -1.45 2.60
C ARG A 46 1.48 -0.09 3.19
N HIS A 47 2.06 -0.07 4.38
CA HIS A 47 2.50 1.13 5.08
C HIS A 47 4.02 1.16 5.09
N MET A 48 4.56 2.16 4.40
CA MET A 48 6.00 2.39 4.29
C MET A 48 6.43 3.40 5.35
N ASN A 49 7.56 3.14 6.00
CA ASN A 49 8.17 4.06 6.95
C ASN A 49 9.69 3.98 6.85
N ILE A 50 10.34 5.07 6.48
CA ILE A 50 11.81 5.19 6.43
C ILE A 50 12.24 6.14 7.53
N THR A 51 13.02 5.64 8.50
CA THR A 51 13.51 6.40 9.65
C THR A 51 15.01 6.66 9.52
N ASN A 52 15.42 7.89 9.85
CA ASN A 52 16.82 8.27 9.92
C ASN A 52 17.41 7.88 11.29
N ASP A 53 18.27 6.86 11.30
CA ASP A 53 19.02 6.36 12.45
C ASP A 53 20.54 6.52 12.26
N LEU A 54 20.97 7.56 11.51
CA LEU A 54 22.38 7.83 11.24
C LEU A 54 23.13 8.41 12.46
N GLY A 55 22.41 9.08 13.35
CA GLY A 55 22.95 9.77 14.53
C GLY A 55 22.50 11.22 14.63
N GLU A 56 22.65 11.79 15.82
CA GLU A 56 22.25 13.16 16.11
C GLU A 56 22.99 14.18 15.21
N GLY A 57 22.26 15.18 14.71
CA GLY A 57 22.80 16.21 13.83
C GLY A 57 23.06 15.78 12.38
N ILE A 58 22.81 14.50 12.03
CA ILE A 58 22.93 14.03 10.64
C ILE A 58 21.55 14.06 9.98
N THR A 59 21.42 14.87 8.93
CA THR A 59 20.23 14.89 8.08
C THR A 59 20.35 13.87 6.97
N LEU A 60 19.31 13.06 6.79
CA LEU A 60 19.16 12.16 5.65
C LEU A 60 18.25 12.82 4.61
N THR A 61 18.80 13.11 3.43
CA THR A 61 18.00 13.50 2.26
C THR A 61 17.57 12.24 1.53
N ILE A 62 16.26 12.11 1.28
CA ILE A 62 15.70 11.02 0.47
C ILE A 62 14.91 11.57 -0.71
N HIS A 63 14.92 10.86 -1.83
CA HIS A 63 13.98 11.07 -2.94
C HIS A 63 13.42 9.71 -3.36
N CYS A 64 12.15 9.47 -3.05
CA CYS A 64 11.47 8.20 -3.30
C CYS A 64 10.51 8.31 -4.48
N LYS A 65 10.42 7.25 -5.29
CA LYS A 65 9.46 7.14 -6.39
C LYS A 65 9.18 5.70 -6.77
N SER A 66 8.09 5.49 -7.50
CA SER A 66 7.77 4.26 -8.22
C SER A 66 7.95 4.49 -9.73
N LYS A 67 7.40 3.58 -10.55
CA LYS A 67 7.27 3.81 -11.99
C LYS A 67 6.24 4.92 -12.29
N ASP A 68 5.17 4.97 -11.50
CA ASP A 68 3.97 5.75 -11.82
C ASP A 68 3.84 7.01 -10.94
N ASP A 69 4.50 7.03 -9.78
CA ASP A 69 4.38 8.10 -8.78
C ASP A 69 5.76 8.61 -8.36
N ASP A 70 5.95 9.93 -8.34
CA ASP A 70 7.08 10.58 -7.68
C ASP A 70 6.64 11.09 -6.30
N LEU A 71 7.24 10.57 -5.23
CA LEU A 71 6.90 10.95 -3.85
C LEU A 71 7.70 12.17 -3.38
N GLY A 72 8.62 12.67 -4.22
CA GLY A 72 9.41 13.87 -3.98
C GLY A 72 10.62 13.65 -3.07
N GLN A 73 11.32 14.76 -2.84
CA GLN A 73 12.47 14.84 -1.96
C GLN A 73 12.06 15.29 -0.55
N HIS A 74 12.65 14.67 0.47
CA HIS A 74 12.42 14.98 1.89
C HIS A 74 13.73 14.97 2.65
N ASP A 75 13.89 15.91 3.58
CA ASP A 75 15.02 15.96 4.51
C ASP A 75 14.57 15.50 5.89
N LEU A 76 15.19 14.43 6.39
CA LEU A 76 14.84 13.81 7.66
C LEU A 76 15.92 14.11 8.70
N ALA A 77 15.55 14.85 9.73
CA ALA A 77 16.37 14.95 10.95
C ALA A 77 16.51 13.59 11.64
N PHE A 78 17.44 13.48 12.60
CA PHE A 78 17.62 12.27 13.39
C PHE A 78 16.32 11.83 14.06
N HIS A 79 15.99 10.53 13.96
CA HIS A 79 14.74 9.91 14.39
C HIS A 79 13.45 10.41 13.72
N SER A 80 13.54 11.31 12.73
CA SER A 80 12.38 11.64 11.88
C SER A 80 12.16 10.56 10.83
N SER A 81 10.91 10.44 10.38
CA SER A 81 10.52 9.42 9.41
C SER A 81 9.73 10.01 8.24
N PHE A 82 9.94 9.43 7.06
CA PHE A 82 9.09 9.64 5.89
C PHE A 82 8.16 8.45 5.71
N THR A 83 6.87 8.72 5.52
CA THR A 83 5.84 7.68 5.44
C THR A 83 4.90 7.89 4.27
N TRP A 84 4.45 6.77 3.70
CA TRP A 84 3.37 6.74 2.72
C TRP A 84 2.70 5.37 2.76
N HIS A 85 1.56 5.25 2.09
CA HIS A 85 0.85 3.98 1.96
C HIS A 85 0.32 3.79 0.54
N PHE A 86 0.19 2.54 0.13
CA PHE A 86 -0.35 2.18 -1.17
C PHE A 86 -1.04 0.82 -1.08
N LYS A 87 -1.90 0.52 -2.07
CA LYS A 87 -2.46 -0.82 -2.26
C LYS A 87 -1.73 -1.48 -3.42
N ALA A 88 -1.22 -2.68 -3.19
CA ALA A 88 -0.59 -3.45 -4.26
C ALA A 88 -1.61 -3.75 -5.37
N ASN A 89 -1.17 -3.68 -6.63
CA ASN A 89 -2.03 -4.02 -7.75
C ASN A 89 -2.21 -5.54 -7.82
N LEU A 90 -3.45 -6.03 -7.72
CA LEU A 90 -3.77 -7.45 -7.75
C LEU A 90 -3.51 -8.13 -9.10
N PHE A 91 -3.57 -7.36 -10.18
CA PHE A 91 -3.46 -7.91 -11.54
C PHE A 91 -2.00 -7.94 -12.02
N ILE A 92 -1.11 -7.22 -11.34
CA ILE A 92 0.27 -7.06 -11.75
C ILE A 92 1.16 -7.01 -10.50
N ASP A 93 1.83 -8.12 -10.18
CA ASP A 93 2.81 -8.22 -9.09
C ASP A 93 4.14 -7.51 -9.43
N ASN A 94 4.08 -6.23 -9.83
CA ASN A 94 5.24 -5.46 -10.28
C ASN A 94 5.47 -4.16 -9.50
N THR A 95 4.75 -3.94 -8.41
CA THR A 95 4.93 -2.72 -7.61
C THR A 95 6.35 -2.65 -7.06
N LEU A 96 7.02 -1.54 -7.38
CA LEU A 96 8.37 -1.23 -6.99
C LEU A 96 8.42 0.23 -6.51
N PHE A 97 8.95 0.45 -5.32
CA PHE A 97 9.38 1.76 -4.85
C PHE A 97 10.89 1.71 -4.59
N TYR A 98 11.58 2.74 -5.06
CA TYR A 98 13.00 2.92 -4.83
C TYR A 98 13.26 4.35 -4.36
N CYS A 99 14.28 4.50 -3.50
CA CYS A 99 14.66 5.78 -2.95
C CYS A 99 16.14 6.02 -3.17
N TYR A 100 16.46 7.18 -3.74
CA TYR A 100 17.79 7.75 -3.61
C TYR A 100 17.94 8.30 -2.18
N MET A 101 19.09 8.06 -1.57
CA MET A 101 19.41 8.48 -0.22
C MET A 101 20.79 9.14 -0.21
N PHE A 102 20.94 10.24 0.51
CA PHE A 102 22.19 10.97 0.64
C PHE A 102 22.34 11.54 2.05
N TRP A 103 23.55 11.41 2.61
CA TRP A 103 23.94 12.00 3.89
C TRP A 103 25.47 12.14 3.93
N ASN A 104 25.98 13.29 4.39
CA ASN A 104 27.42 13.53 4.60
C ASN A 104 28.36 13.06 3.46
N GLY A 105 27.94 13.18 2.20
CA GLY A 105 28.76 12.75 1.04
C GLY A 105 28.62 11.27 0.67
N VAL A 106 27.88 10.47 1.44
CA VAL A 106 27.53 9.08 1.15
C VAL A 106 26.17 9.05 0.45
N SER A 107 26.03 8.24 -0.60
CA SER A 107 24.74 8.04 -1.27
C SER A 107 24.53 6.63 -1.82
N GLY A 108 23.26 6.31 -2.05
CA GLY A 108 22.85 5.08 -2.71
C GLY A 108 21.39 5.14 -3.16
N SER A 109 21.05 4.27 -4.11
CA SER A 109 19.67 4.08 -4.57
C SER A 109 19.22 2.67 -4.20
N PHE A 110 18.15 2.57 -3.42
CA PHE A 110 17.72 1.30 -2.84
C PHE A 110 16.25 1.00 -3.17
N ASP A 111 15.96 -0.24 -3.54
CA ASP A 111 14.58 -0.71 -3.68
C ASP A 111 13.99 -0.92 -2.28
N VAL A 112 13.26 0.07 -1.80
CA VAL A 112 12.63 0.06 -0.47
C VAL A 112 11.36 -0.80 -0.42
N PHE A 113 10.75 -1.08 -1.58
CA PHE A 113 9.69 -2.08 -1.69
C PHE A 113 9.72 -2.74 -3.05
N ARG A 114 9.64 -4.08 -3.07
CA ARG A 114 9.46 -4.89 -4.28
C ARG A 114 8.46 -5.99 -3.98
N GLU A 115 7.33 -6.03 -4.69
CA GLU A 115 6.22 -6.95 -4.41
C GLU A 115 6.68 -8.41 -4.19
N GLY A 116 7.45 -8.97 -5.14
CA GLY A 116 7.94 -10.35 -5.06
C GLY A 116 8.90 -10.64 -3.90
N ARG A 117 9.55 -9.62 -3.33
CA ARG A 117 10.45 -9.75 -2.16
C ARG A 117 9.72 -9.52 -0.85
N ASP A 118 8.86 -8.50 -0.81
CA ASP A 118 8.37 -7.91 0.45
C ASP A 118 6.94 -8.29 0.82
N LYS A 119 6.12 -8.78 -0.13
CA LYS A 119 4.71 -9.16 0.10
C LYS A 119 4.54 -10.07 1.33
N GLY A 120 5.47 -11.00 1.54
CA GLY A 120 5.50 -11.90 2.70
C GLY A 120 6.46 -11.49 3.82
N ARG A 121 7.34 -10.51 3.61
CA ARG A 121 8.42 -10.14 4.54
C ARG A 121 8.00 -9.04 5.51
N CYS A 122 7.29 -8.02 5.05
CA CYS A 122 6.87 -6.91 5.90
C CYS A 122 5.37 -6.95 6.24
N ALA A 123 4.61 -7.91 5.70
CA ALA A 123 3.15 -7.88 5.77
C ALA A 123 2.63 -6.47 5.44
N GLU A 124 1.93 -5.80 6.35
CA GLU A 124 1.44 -4.42 6.13
C GLU A 124 2.44 -3.34 6.55
N ARG A 125 3.49 -3.66 7.31
CA ARG A 125 4.39 -2.70 7.96
C ARG A 125 5.81 -2.82 7.42
N CYS A 126 6.10 -2.11 6.34
CA CYS A 126 7.37 -2.13 5.65
C CYS A 126 8.26 -1.00 6.16
N TRP A 127 8.93 -1.28 7.28
CA TRP A 127 9.76 -0.31 7.98
C TRP A 127 11.22 -0.44 7.60
N TRP A 128 11.89 0.71 7.54
CA TRP A 128 13.29 0.87 7.19
C TRP A 128 13.98 1.75 8.23
N SER A 129 15.18 1.34 8.62
CA SER A 129 16.07 2.04 9.54
C SER A 129 17.37 2.31 8.77
N ILE A 130 17.64 3.58 8.50
CA ILE A 130 18.80 3.99 7.71
C ILE A 130 19.94 4.33 8.66
N ARG A 131 21.01 3.56 8.58
CA ARG A 131 22.15 3.57 9.52
C ARG A 131 23.45 3.81 8.78
N THR A 132 24.50 4.10 9.54
CA THR A 132 25.82 4.44 8.97
C THR A 132 26.47 3.30 8.20
N ASP A 133 26.08 2.05 8.44
CA ASP A 133 26.55 0.84 7.75
C ASP A 133 25.62 0.36 6.62
N GLY A 134 24.37 0.85 6.55
CA GLY A 134 23.47 0.58 5.44
C GLY A 134 22.00 0.79 5.73
N ALA A 135 21.16 0.30 4.81
CA ALA A 135 19.70 0.32 4.92
C ALA A 135 19.20 -1.02 5.48
N PHE A 136 18.59 -0.95 6.67
CA PHE A 136 17.99 -2.10 7.33
C PHE A 136 16.50 -2.11 7.14
N SER A 137 15.91 -3.29 7.00
CA SER A 137 14.46 -3.41 6.96
C SER A 137 13.95 -4.40 7.99
N LEU A 138 12.80 -4.06 8.57
CA LEU A 138 12.13 -4.89 9.56
C LEU A 138 11.63 -6.19 8.90
N ASN A 139 11.92 -7.31 9.53
CA ASN A 139 11.44 -8.63 9.12
C ASN A 139 10.19 -9.06 9.91
N THR A 140 9.56 -10.16 9.49
CA THR A 140 8.32 -10.67 10.12
C THR A 140 8.48 -11.06 11.59
N TYR A 141 9.70 -11.33 12.05
CA TYR A 141 10.02 -11.70 13.43
C TYR A 141 10.35 -10.49 14.31
N GLY A 142 10.32 -9.27 13.77
CA GLY A 142 10.68 -8.04 14.48
C GLY A 142 12.18 -7.74 14.52
N GLY A 143 13.00 -8.51 13.79
CA GLY A 143 14.42 -8.24 13.60
C GLY A 143 14.69 -7.25 12.46
N TRP A 144 15.88 -6.65 12.46
CA TRP A 144 16.35 -5.75 11.41
C TRP A 144 17.36 -6.46 10.52
N ASP A 145 17.00 -6.70 9.26
CA ASP A 145 17.89 -7.31 8.28
C ASP A 145 18.62 -6.23 7.50
N LEU A 146 19.94 -6.32 7.38
CA LEU A 146 20.73 -5.46 6.50
C LEU A 146 20.44 -5.84 5.04
N MET A 147 19.69 -5.00 4.34
CA MET A 147 19.28 -5.26 2.96
C MET A 147 20.28 -4.70 1.95
N TYR A 148 20.88 -3.55 2.27
CA TYR A 148 21.81 -2.84 1.41
C TYR A 148 22.92 -2.19 2.22
N LYS A 149 24.16 -2.30 1.73
CA LYS A 149 25.28 -1.46 2.18
C LYS A 149 25.36 -0.22 1.29
N TRP A 150 25.95 0.85 1.83
CA TRP A 150 26.28 2.06 1.07
C TRP A 150 27.20 1.77 -0.12
#